data_AF-A0A7S4UI28-F1
#
_entry.id   AF-A0A7S4UI28-F1
#
_cell.length_a   1.000
_cell.length_b   1.000
_cell.length_c   1.000
_cell.angle_alpha   90.00
_cell.angle_beta   90.00
_cell.angle_gamma   90.00
#
_symmetry.space_group_name_H-M   'P 1'
#
loop_
_entity.id
_entity.type
_entity.pdbx_description
1 polymer ?
#
loop_
_entity_poly.entity_id
_entity_poly.type
_entity_poly.pdbx_seq_one_letter_code
_entity_poly.pdbx_strand_id
1 'polypeptide(L)'
;MLQGVSYALQSTFCFLDLTGLPLNVRLFSVWENLFNGPVTLTQLPRKLRHLNIVRTSIEQRVVYYGNLPEELQELNIVDMNKPTNKITKFEKSEKKIYLESRVYSNTFRKIALRK
;
A
#
# COMPACT_ATOMS: atom_id res chain seq x y z
N MET A 1 -6.53 -4.21 45.11
CA MET A 1 -5.99 -5.01 43.99
C MET A 1 -6.35 -4.31 42.69
N LEU A 2 -5.46 -3.46 42.19
CA LEU A 2 -5.64 -2.84 40.87
C LEU A 2 -4.99 -3.78 39.86
N GLN A 3 -5.79 -4.45 39.04
CA GLN A 3 -5.26 -5.20 37.91
C GLN A 3 -4.79 -4.20 36.85
N GLY A 4 -3.48 -4.16 36.61
CA GLY A 4 -2.88 -3.33 35.59
C GLY A 4 -3.32 -3.77 34.21
N VAL A 5 -4.11 -2.92 33.54
CA VAL A 5 -4.42 -3.10 32.13
C VAL A 5 -3.18 -2.66 31.34
N SER A 6 -2.41 -3.63 30.87
CA SER A 6 -1.27 -3.38 29.98
C SER A 6 -1.79 -3.16 28.56
N TYR A 7 -1.82 -1.90 28.11
CA TYR A 7 -2.00 -1.58 26.70
C TYR A 7 -0.66 -1.70 25.99
N ALA A 8 -0.24 -2.94 25.72
CA ALA A 8 0.89 -3.17 24.84
C ALA A 8 0.43 -2.94 23.38
N LEU A 9 0.58 -1.71 22.87
CA LEU A 9 0.59 -1.46 21.43
C LEU A 9 1.88 -2.04 20.84
N GLN A 10 1.97 -3.37 20.81
CA GLN A 10 2.98 -4.06 20.03
C GLN A 10 2.56 -3.86 18.58
N SER A 11 3.32 -3.09 17.81
CA SER A 11 3.13 -3.05 16.36
C SER A 11 3.36 -4.45 15.82
N THR A 12 2.27 -5.21 15.61
CA THR A 12 2.30 -6.58 15.09
C THR A 12 2.70 -6.63 13.62
N PHE A 13 2.74 -5.45 12.97
CA PHE A 13 3.06 -5.31 11.56
C PHE A 13 4.36 -4.55 11.33
N CYS A 14 5.22 -5.13 10.52
CA CYS A 14 6.36 -4.48 9.88
C CYS A 14 5.94 -4.15 8.44
N PHE A 15 5.80 -2.85 8.13
CA PHE A 15 5.35 -2.37 6.83
C PHE A 15 6.51 -1.81 6.00
N LEU A 16 6.33 -1.81 4.69
CA LEU A 16 7.28 -1.26 3.74
C LEU A 16 6.71 0.02 3.13
N ASP A 17 7.27 1.17 3.51
CA ASP A 17 6.91 2.46 2.94
C ASP A 17 7.73 2.75 1.69
N LEU A 18 7.07 2.67 0.53
CA LEU A 18 7.67 2.96 -0.77
C LEU A 18 7.63 4.46 -1.13
N THR A 19 6.89 5.28 -0.39
CA THR A 19 6.75 6.72 -0.68
C THR A 19 8.01 7.51 -0.34
N GLY A 20 8.82 6.99 0.58
CA GLY A 20 10.11 7.56 0.97
C GLY A 20 11.29 7.19 0.05
N LEU A 21 11.06 6.45 -1.04
CA LEU A 21 12.14 6.06 -1.94
C LEU A 21 12.76 7.29 -2.62
N PRO A 22 14.11 7.37 -2.75
CA PRO A 22 14.76 8.44 -3.47
C PRO A 22 14.24 8.58 -4.91
N LEU A 23 14.01 9.80 -5.37
CA LEU A 23 13.40 10.07 -6.68
C LEU A 23 14.17 9.49 -7.88
N ASN A 24 15.48 9.27 -7.73
CA ASN A 24 16.36 8.74 -8.77
C ASN A 24 16.58 7.23 -8.70
N VAL A 25 15.93 6.52 -7.77
CA VAL A 25 16.06 5.06 -7.67
C VAL A 25 15.55 4.41 -8.95
N ARG A 26 16.31 3.44 -9.46
CA ARG A 26 15.96 2.66 -10.66
C ARG A 26 15.65 1.20 -10.36
N LEU A 27 16.22 0.68 -9.29
CA LEU A 27 16.04 -0.69 -8.83
C LEU A 27 15.80 -0.64 -7.34
N PHE A 28 14.71 -1.26 -6.91
CA PHE A 28 14.44 -1.50 -5.50
C PHE A 28 14.09 -2.98 -5.33
N SER A 29 14.84 -3.66 -4.48
CA SER A 29 14.66 -5.08 -4.22
C SER A 29 14.70 -5.34 -2.72
N VAL A 30 13.66 -6.02 -2.24
CA VAL A 30 13.56 -6.54 -0.89
C VAL A 30 13.18 -8.00 -1.03
N TRP A 31 13.99 -8.85 -0.43
CA TRP A 31 13.84 -10.29 -0.51
C TRP A 31 14.06 -10.92 0.84
N GLU A 32 13.31 -11.99 1.16
CA GLU A 32 13.48 -12.77 2.38
C GLU A 32 13.42 -11.93 3.67
N ASN A 33 12.46 -11.00 3.71
CA ASN A 33 12.20 -10.16 4.88
C ASN A 33 10.87 -10.55 5.52
N LEU A 34 10.71 -10.24 6.81
CA LEU A 34 9.50 -10.52 7.59
C LEU A 34 8.42 -9.43 7.45
N PHE A 35 8.45 -8.65 6.37
CA PHE A 35 7.41 -7.64 6.12
C PHE A 35 6.06 -8.34 5.98
N ASN A 36 5.15 -8.05 6.90
CA ASN A 36 3.81 -8.63 6.98
C ASN A 36 2.71 -7.56 6.92
N GLY A 37 3.08 -6.28 6.98
CA GLY A 37 2.19 -5.15 6.83
C GLY A 37 1.75 -4.90 5.38
N PRO A 38 0.80 -3.99 5.19
CA PRO A 38 0.32 -3.62 3.86
C PRO A 38 1.41 -2.93 3.02
N VAL A 39 1.29 -3.05 1.70
CA VAL A 39 2.10 -2.37 0.69
C VAL A 39 1.20 -1.59 -0.25
N THR A 40 1.62 -0.38 -0.62
CA THR A 40 0.89 0.48 -1.57
C THR A 40 1.85 0.99 -2.64
N LEU A 41 1.42 0.92 -3.90
CA LEU A 41 2.20 1.28 -5.09
C LEU A 41 1.71 2.59 -5.73
N THR A 42 1.19 3.51 -4.92
CA THR A 42 0.54 4.74 -5.41
C THR A 42 1.48 5.88 -5.72
N GLN A 43 2.69 5.85 -5.17
CA GLN A 43 3.70 6.91 -5.29
C GLN A 43 5.08 6.31 -5.56
N LEU A 44 5.22 5.60 -6.69
CA LEU A 44 6.52 5.07 -7.11
C LEU A 44 7.37 6.18 -7.77
N PRO A 45 8.70 6.21 -7.53
CA PRO A 45 9.60 7.13 -8.21
C PRO A 45 9.54 6.99 -9.73
N ARG A 46 9.52 8.12 -10.45
CA ARG A 46 9.35 8.13 -11.93
C ARG A 46 10.44 7.37 -12.69
N LYS A 47 11.64 7.27 -12.13
CA LYS A 47 12.79 6.57 -12.75
C LYS A 47 12.87 5.09 -12.36
N LEU A 48 11.94 4.58 -11.54
CA LEU A 48 11.96 3.20 -11.10
C LEU A 48 11.69 2.26 -12.28
N ARG A 49 12.58 1.30 -12.48
CA ARG A 49 12.53 0.31 -13.56
C ARG A 49 12.22 -1.09 -13.06
N HIS A 50 12.75 -1.46 -11.90
CA HIS A 50 12.58 -2.79 -11.32
C HIS A 50 12.16 -2.67 -9.85
N LEU A 51 11.02 -3.27 -9.51
CA LEU A 51 10.51 -3.36 -8.15
C LEU A 51 10.27 -4.82 -7.78
N ASN A 52 11.10 -5.35 -6.88
CA ASN A 52 11.02 -6.73 -6.41
C ASN A 52 10.76 -6.75 -4.90
N ILE A 53 9.60 -7.29 -4.50
CA ILE A 53 9.19 -7.47 -3.10
C ILE A 53 8.68 -8.92 -2.98
N VAL A 54 9.62 -9.85 -2.93
CA VAL A 54 9.32 -11.29 -2.97
C VAL A 54 9.81 -11.98 -1.71
N ARG A 55 9.23 -13.15 -1.41
CA ARG A 55 9.52 -13.89 -0.16
C ARG A 55 9.33 -13.06 1.12
N THR A 56 8.29 -12.23 1.15
CA THR A 56 7.80 -11.52 2.34
C THR A 56 6.53 -12.19 2.88
N SER A 57 5.93 -11.69 3.97
CA SER A 57 4.72 -12.28 4.58
C SER A 57 3.51 -11.34 4.53
N ILE A 58 3.41 -10.54 3.46
CA ILE A 58 2.37 -9.51 3.31
C ILE A 58 1.00 -10.18 3.34
N GLU A 59 0.18 -9.83 4.33
CA GLU A 59 -1.13 -10.45 4.50
C GLU A 59 -2.26 -9.77 3.71
N GLN A 60 -1.99 -8.58 3.17
CA GLN A 60 -2.92 -7.81 2.35
C GLN A 60 -3.29 -8.57 1.08
N ARG A 61 -4.59 -8.69 0.80
CA ARG A 61 -5.12 -9.36 -0.41
C ARG A 61 -5.16 -8.46 -1.64
N VAL A 62 -5.46 -7.19 -1.46
CA VAL A 62 -5.65 -6.23 -2.55
C VAL A 62 -4.58 -5.15 -2.47
N VAL A 63 -3.73 -5.02 -3.49
CA VAL A 63 -2.71 -3.97 -3.58
C VAL A 63 -3.18 -2.85 -4.49
N TYR A 64 -3.17 -1.63 -3.96
CA TYR A 64 -3.51 -0.44 -4.72
C TYR A 64 -2.29 0.13 -5.43
N TYR A 65 -2.44 0.45 -6.72
CA TYR A 65 -1.40 1.10 -7.51
C TYR A 65 -1.87 2.41 -8.13
N GLY A 66 -0.95 3.37 -8.23
CA GLY A 66 -1.22 4.69 -8.80
C GLY A 66 -0.92 4.73 -10.30
N ASN A 67 -0.45 5.86 -10.78
CA ASN A 67 0.22 5.89 -12.08
C ASN A 67 1.57 5.19 -11.93
N LEU A 68 1.76 4.08 -12.66
CA LEU A 68 3.03 3.37 -12.69
C LEU A 68 4.07 4.24 -13.43
N PRO A 69 5.35 4.20 -13.02
CA PRO A 69 6.43 4.89 -13.72
C PRO A 69 6.50 4.44 -15.19
N GLU A 70 6.69 5.38 -16.12
CA GLU A 70 6.82 5.07 -17.55
C GLU A 70 8.01 4.16 -17.85
N GLU A 71 9.07 4.25 -17.04
CA GLU A 71 10.26 3.41 -17.16
C GLU A 71 10.13 2.04 -16.47
N LEU A 72 8.99 1.72 -15.85
CA LEU A 72 8.80 0.46 -15.12
C LEU A 72 8.81 -0.73 -16.09
N GLN A 73 9.80 -1.61 -15.93
CA GLN A 73 10.01 -2.80 -16.75
C GLN A 73 9.54 -4.05 -16.02
N GLU A 74 9.77 -4.11 -14.71
CA GLU A 74 9.43 -5.28 -13.90
C GLU A 74 8.81 -4.87 -12.54
N LEU A 75 7.70 -5.51 -12.20
CA LEU A 75 7.02 -5.41 -10.92
C LEU A 75 6.74 -6.82 -10.40
N ASN A 76 7.56 -7.28 -9.47
CA ASN A 76 7.43 -8.60 -8.87
C ASN A 76 7.13 -8.49 -7.38
N ILE A 77 5.94 -8.90 -6.97
CA ILE A 77 5.47 -8.81 -5.56
C ILE A 77 4.89 -10.15 -5.07
N VAL A 78 4.89 -11.16 -5.94
CA VAL A 78 4.37 -12.50 -5.67
C VAL A 78 5.35 -13.48 -6.30
N ASP A 79 6.08 -14.23 -5.47
CA ASP A 79 6.91 -15.34 -5.94
C ASP A 79 5.98 -16.51 -6.31
N MET A 80 5.81 -16.77 -7.61
CA MET A 80 4.94 -17.83 -8.12
C MET A 80 5.44 -19.25 -7.74
N ASN A 81 6.73 -19.40 -7.45
CA ASN A 81 7.31 -20.68 -7.03
C ASN A 81 7.16 -20.91 -5.52
N LYS A 82 7.02 -19.83 -4.75
CA LYS A 82 6.85 -19.86 -3.29
C LYS A 82 5.97 -18.68 -2.84
N PRO A 83 4.64 -18.76 -3.00
CA PRO A 83 3.76 -17.65 -2.66
C PRO A 83 3.70 -17.47 -1.15
N THR A 84 4.48 -16.53 -0.64
CA THR A 84 4.52 -16.17 0.79
C THR A 84 3.63 -14.96 1.12
N ASN A 85 3.32 -14.14 0.11
CA ASN A 85 2.37 -13.03 0.20
C ASN A 85 0.94 -13.53 -0.09
N LYS A 86 -0.05 -12.98 0.61
CA LYS A 86 -1.48 -13.31 0.44
C LYS A 86 -2.18 -12.43 -0.61
N ILE A 87 -1.42 -11.72 -1.44
CA ILE A 87 -1.94 -10.81 -2.47
C ILE A 87 -2.65 -11.63 -3.55
N THR A 88 -3.93 -11.34 -3.78
CA THR A 88 -4.75 -12.01 -4.80
C THR A 88 -5.22 -11.06 -5.89
N LYS A 89 -5.11 -9.75 -5.69
CA LYS A 89 -5.65 -8.75 -6.62
C LYS A 89 -4.84 -7.45 -6.60
N PHE A 90 -4.76 -6.82 -7.77
CA PHE A 90 -4.29 -5.45 -7.93
C PHE A 90 -5.45 -4.55 -8.36
N GLU A 91 -5.55 -3.38 -7.73
CA GLU A 91 -6.59 -2.39 -8.04
C GLU A 91 -5.93 -1.04 -8.33
N LYS A 92 -6.32 -0.40 -9.43
CA LYS A 92 -5.89 0.96 -9.69
C LYS A 92 -6.55 1.85 -8.63
N SER A 93 -5.74 2.61 -7.90
CA SER A 93 -6.25 3.63 -7.00
C SER A 93 -6.93 4.70 -7.86
N GLU A 94 -8.26 4.73 -7.83
CA GLU A 94 -8.98 5.94 -8.16
C GLU A 94 -8.54 6.96 -7.12
N LYS A 95 -7.84 8.02 -7.52
CA LYS A 95 -7.69 9.21 -6.69
C LYS A 95 -9.07 9.86 -6.53
N LYS A 96 -9.96 9.22 -5.77
CA LYS A 96 -11.03 9.95 -5.10
C LYS A 96 -10.35 10.66 -3.96
N ILE A 97 -10.33 11.98 -4.06
CA ILE A 97 -9.96 12.88 -2.97
C ILE A 97 -10.88 12.50 -1.81
N TYR A 98 -10.39 11.67 -0.89
CA TYR A 98 -11.00 11.54 0.42
C TYR A 98 -10.59 12.80 1.16
N LEU A 99 -11.42 13.84 1.06
CA LEU A 99 -11.34 14.95 2.00
C LEU A 99 -11.48 14.33 3.39
N GLU A 100 -10.42 14.48 4.19
CA GLU A 100 -10.50 14.30 5.63
C GLU A 100 -11.63 15.19 6.16
N SER A 101 -12.80 14.62 6.41
CA SER A 101 -13.59 14.98 7.59
C SER A 101 -14.78 14.03 7.72
N ARG A 102 -14.70 13.19 8.74
CA ARG A 102 -15.90 13.00 9.58
C ARG A 102 -16.38 14.41 9.96
N VAL A 103 -17.69 14.67 9.80
CA VAL A 103 -18.38 15.96 10.02
C VAL A 103 -18.48 16.84 8.76
N TYR A 104 -19.71 17.27 8.44
CA TYR A 104 -20.22 17.90 7.20
C TYR A 104 -20.40 16.93 6.01
N SER A 105 -21.56 16.71 5.42
CA SER A 105 -22.83 17.40 5.54
C SER A 105 -23.88 16.60 4.75
N ASN A 106 -24.99 16.24 5.41
CA ASN A 106 -26.22 15.74 4.77
C ASN A 106 -26.87 16.76 3.80
N THR A 107 -26.23 17.88 3.49
CA THR A 107 -26.76 18.93 2.60
C THR A 107 -26.53 18.64 1.11
N PHE A 108 -25.52 17.86 0.71
CA PHE A 108 -25.24 17.64 -0.73
C PHE A 108 -26.19 16.67 -1.45
N ARG A 109 -26.97 15.86 -0.71
CA ARG A 109 -27.99 14.99 -1.34
C ARG A 109 -29.21 15.74 -1.88
N LYS A 110 -29.40 17.02 -1.54
CA LYS A 110 -30.55 17.82 -2.01
C LYS A 110 -30.27 18.71 -3.22
N ILE A 111 -29.02 18.93 -3.61
CA ILE A 111 -28.68 19.84 -4.73
C ILE A 111 -28.47 19.08 -6.06
N ALA A 112 -28.09 17.80 -6.02
CA ALA A 112 -27.88 16.99 -7.23
C ALA A 112 -29.15 16.38 -7.86
N LEU A 113 -30.35 16.68 -7.34
CA LEU A 113 -31.63 16.20 -7.89
C LEU A 113 -32.57 17.34 -8.36
N ARG A 114 -32.08 18.58 -8.43
CA ARG A 114 -32.80 19.69 -9.07
C ARG A 114 -31.83 20.58 -9.82
N LYS A 115 -31.54 20.20 -11.06
CA LYS A 115 -31.50 21.06 -12.26
C LYS A 115 -31.16 20.20 -13.46
#